data_AF-A0A1F6HAM1-F1
#
_entry.id   AF-A0A1F6HAM1-F1
#
_cell.length_a   1.000
_cell.length_b   1.000
_cell.length_c   1.000
_cell.angle_alpha   90.00
_cell.angle_beta   90.00
_cell.angle_gamma   90.00
#
_symmetry.space_group_name_H-M   'P 1'
#
loop_
_entity.id
_entity.type
_entity.pdbx_description
1 polymer ?
#
loop_
_entity_poly.entity_id
_entity_poly.type
_entity_poly.pdbx_seq_one_letter_code
_entity_poly.pdbx_strand_id
1 'polypeptide(L)'
;MLNEPECKDNVERSFLTEWSQNGFKLLLWWGESYIKMGILRDKLYYEFYDNNELIFSGDDFSPSILHCVDSEESIFSSLSFLTLQEGDTDNEYFEKYIPRQLEWSCSDRCEELRFIVFEFENVEA
;
A
#
# COMPACT_ATOMS: atom_id res chain seq x y z
N MET A 1 3.94 -2.47 -36.37
CA MET A 1 3.94 -3.35 -35.18
C MET A 1 4.51 -2.51 -34.06
N LEU A 2 3.66 -2.06 -33.15
CA LEU A 2 4.11 -1.33 -31.97
C LEU A 2 4.53 -2.40 -30.96
N ASN A 3 5.77 -2.32 -30.48
CA ASN A 3 6.24 -3.19 -29.40
C ASN A 3 5.39 -2.87 -28.16
N GLU A 4 4.74 -3.89 -27.62
CA GLU A 4 4.13 -3.84 -26.30
C GLU A 4 5.21 -3.52 -25.27
N PRO A 5 4.93 -2.71 -24.23
CA PRO A 5 5.90 -2.51 -23.16
C PRO A 5 6.12 -3.85 -22.46
N GLU A 6 7.30 -4.43 -22.63
CA GLU A 6 7.75 -5.60 -21.87
C GLU A 6 7.63 -5.29 -20.37
N CYS A 7 6.71 -5.97 -19.69
CA CYS A 7 6.65 -5.99 -18.24
C CYS A 7 7.98 -6.59 -17.76
N LYS A 8 8.88 -5.75 -17.24
CA LYS A 8 10.16 -6.19 -16.68
C LYS A 8 9.93 -6.86 -15.33
N ASP A 9 9.28 -8.02 -15.32
CA ASP A 9 9.15 -8.84 -14.12
C ASP A 9 10.04 -10.05 -14.27
N ASN A 10 11.18 -10.04 -13.56
CA ASN A 10 11.83 -11.24 -13.03
C ASN A 10 12.95 -10.83 -12.05
N VAL A 11 12.65 -9.92 -11.13
CA VAL A 11 13.27 -10.00 -9.80
C VAL A 11 12.30 -10.87 -9.00
N GLU A 12 12.74 -12.05 -8.60
CA GLU A 12 11.97 -12.94 -7.75
C GLU A 12 11.72 -12.19 -6.43
N ARG A 13 10.57 -11.51 -6.33
CA ARG A 13 10.22 -10.72 -5.14
C ARG A 13 10.05 -11.71 -3.99
N SER A 14 10.85 -11.57 -2.94
CA SER A 14 10.74 -12.43 -1.76
C SER A 14 9.46 -12.07 -1.01
N PHE A 15 8.47 -12.97 -1.04
CA PHE A 15 7.19 -12.76 -0.37
C PHE A 15 7.39 -12.53 1.13
N LEU A 16 6.67 -11.53 1.65
CA LEU A 16 6.72 -11.15 3.06
C LEU A 16 5.47 -11.64 3.78
N THR A 17 4.31 -11.09 3.41
CA THR A 17 3.05 -11.38 4.10
C THR A 17 1.83 -11.05 3.23
N GLU A 18 0.69 -11.57 3.64
CA GLU A 18 -0.63 -11.31 3.07
C GLU A 18 -1.60 -10.96 4.20
N TRP A 19 -2.44 -9.96 3.93
CA TRP A 19 -3.57 -9.60 4.77
C TRP A 19 -4.84 -9.56 3.92
N SER A 20 -5.96 -10.00 4.48
CA SER A 20 -7.26 -9.95 3.78
C SER A 20 -8.43 -9.82 4.75
N GLN A 21 -9.39 -8.94 4.43
CA GLN A 21 -10.62 -8.74 5.19
C GLN A 21 -11.69 -8.10 4.30
N ASN A 22 -12.96 -8.52 4.42
CA ASN A 22 -14.10 -7.91 3.74
C ASN A 22 -13.93 -7.70 2.21
N GLY A 23 -13.23 -8.61 1.53
CA GLY A 23 -12.95 -8.49 0.08
C GLY A 23 -11.72 -7.66 -0.25
N PHE A 24 -11.12 -6.97 0.71
CA PHE A 24 -9.81 -6.35 0.59
C PHE A 24 -8.71 -7.39 0.73
N LYS A 25 -7.61 -7.18 -0.01
CA LYS A 25 -6.41 -8.00 0.10
C LYS A 25 -5.17 -7.14 -0.15
N LEU A 26 -4.19 -7.24 0.73
CA LEU A 26 -2.88 -6.65 0.61
C LEU A 26 -1.83 -7.75 0.57
N LEU A 27 -0.99 -7.74 -0.47
CA LEU A 27 0.18 -8.59 -0.59
C LEU A 27 1.43 -7.73 -0.47
N LEU A 28 2.40 -8.19 0.32
CA LEU A 28 3.67 -7.49 0.55
C LEU A 28 4.86 -8.40 0.21
N TRP A 29 5.89 -7.79 -0.38
CA TRP A 29 7.18 -8.44 -0.65
C TRP A 29 8.33 -7.52 -0.25
N TRP A 30 9.48 -8.12 0.05
CA TRP A 30 10.71 -7.40 0.30
C TRP A 30 11.15 -6.60 -0.93
N GLY A 31 11.43 -5.32 -0.71
CA GLY A 31 12.08 -4.42 -1.67
C GLY A 31 13.52 -4.10 -1.30
N GLU A 32 14.11 -3.16 -2.04
CA GLU A 32 15.48 -2.70 -1.78
C GLU A 32 15.55 -1.86 -0.50
N SER A 33 16.45 -2.23 0.42
CA SER A 33 16.75 -1.41 1.59
C SER A 33 17.60 -0.19 1.20
N TYR A 34 17.42 0.92 1.91
CA TYR A 34 18.14 2.17 1.68
C TYR A 34 18.41 2.90 2.99
N ILE A 35 19.39 3.81 2.99
CA ILE A 35 19.71 4.63 4.15
C ILE A 35 19.09 6.02 3.98
N LYS A 36 18.26 6.44 4.94
CA LYS A 36 17.72 7.81 5.02
C LYS A 36 18.05 8.39 6.38
N MET A 37 18.72 9.54 6.39
CA MET A 37 19.16 10.23 7.63
C MET A 37 19.97 9.32 8.58
N GLY A 38 20.80 8.42 8.03
CA GLY A 38 21.63 7.49 8.81
C GLY A 38 20.90 6.25 9.34
N ILE A 39 19.63 6.05 8.99
CA ILE A 39 18.81 4.93 9.42
C ILE A 39 18.54 4.01 8.22
N LEU A 40 18.78 2.70 8.39
CA LEU A 40 18.41 1.68 7.40
C LEU A 40 16.88 1.55 7.36
N ARG A 41 16.32 1.57 6.16
CA ARG A 41 14.89 1.39 5.89
C ARG A 41 14.71 0.33 4.83
N ASP A 42 13.70 -0.51 5.02
CA ASP A 42 13.29 -1.50 4.03
C ASP A 42 12.13 -0.92 3.21
N LYS A 43 12.28 -0.93 1.88
CA LYS A 43 11.14 -0.71 0.99
C LYS A 43 10.32 -1.99 0.89
N LEU A 44 9.03 -1.83 0.66
CA LEU A 44 8.15 -2.94 0.33
C LEU A 44 7.56 -2.74 -1.05
N TYR A 45 7.54 -3.83 -1.82
CA TYR A 45 6.62 -3.94 -2.93
C TYR A 45 5.26 -4.33 -2.36
N TYR A 46 4.20 -3.72 -2.87
CA TYR A 46 2.85 -4.05 -2.47
C TYR A 46 1.93 -4.20 -3.67
N GLU A 47 0.90 -5.02 -3.49
CA GLU A 47 -0.29 -5.05 -4.34
C GLU A 47 -1.52 -5.04 -3.45
N PHE A 48 -2.46 -4.15 -3.77
CA PHE A 48 -3.70 -4.00 -3.05
C PHE A 48 -4.89 -4.20 -3.96
N TYR A 49 -5.81 -5.04 -3.51
CA TYR A 49 -6.98 -5.48 -4.24
C TYR A 49 -8.26 -5.18 -3.46
N ASP A 50 -9.31 -4.84 -4.19
CA ASP A 50 -10.70 -4.89 -3.71
C ASP A 50 -11.50 -5.86 -4.58
N ASN A 51 -12.15 -6.86 -3.97
CA ASN A 51 -12.96 -7.86 -4.65
C ASN A 51 -12.24 -8.58 -5.81
N ASN A 52 -10.96 -8.92 -5.60
CA ASN A 52 -10.03 -9.50 -6.59
C ASN A 52 -9.61 -8.57 -7.73
N GLU A 53 -9.98 -7.30 -7.69
CA GLU A 53 -9.52 -6.32 -8.66
C GLU A 53 -8.34 -5.51 -8.12
N LEU A 54 -7.24 -5.46 -8.88
CA LEU A 54 -6.06 -4.68 -8.50
C LEU A 54 -6.39 -3.18 -8.54
N ILE A 55 -6.18 -2.51 -7.41
CA ILE A 55 -6.36 -1.06 -7.26
C ILE A 55 -4.99 -0.36 -7.25
N PHE A 56 -4.05 -0.85 -6.43
CA PHE A 56 -2.69 -0.31 -6.36
C PHE A 56 -1.63 -1.39 -6.47
N SER A 57 -0.51 -1.03 -7.10
CA SER A 57 0.74 -1.77 -7.07
C SER A 57 1.89 -0.78 -7.04
N GLY A 58 2.84 -0.94 -6.13
CA GLY A 58 3.93 0.03 -5.99
C GLY A 58 5.09 -0.47 -5.14
N ASP A 59 6.11 0.37 -5.03
CA ASP A 59 7.35 0.14 -4.29
C ASP A 59 7.82 1.38 -3.51
N ASP A 60 6.88 2.31 -3.28
CA ASP A 60 7.11 3.61 -2.68
C ASP A 60 6.78 3.65 -1.17
N PHE A 61 6.39 2.52 -0.60
CA PHE A 61 6.12 2.38 0.82
C PHE A 61 7.36 1.89 1.59
N SER A 62 7.55 2.45 2.79
CA SER A 62 8.55 1.96 3.75
C SER A 62 7.98 2.12 5.16
N PRO A 63 7.73 1.01 5.88
CA PRO A 63 7.10 1.07 7.20
C PRO A 63 7.98 1.81 8.22
N SER A 64 7.35 2.16 9.35
CA SER A 64 8.07 2.73 10.50
C SER A 64 9.12 1.76 11.04
N ILE A 65 10.29 2.28 11.39
CA ILE A 65 11.37 1.50 12.03
C ILE A 65 11.03 1.02 13.44
N LEU A 66 9.93 1.51 14.02
CA LEU A 66 9.49 1.16 15.37
C LEU A 66 8.80 -0.21 15.42
N HIS A 67 8.39 -0.75 14.27
CA HIS A 67 7.68 -2.01 14.17
C HIS A 67 8.42 -2.97 13.23
N CYS A 68 8.18 -4.27 13.40
CA CYS A 68 8.65 -5.26 12.43
C CYS A 68 7.93 -5.03 11.10
N VAL A 69 8.63 -5.26 10.00
CA VAL A 69 8.14 -4.99 8.64
C VAL A 69 6.90 -5.81 8.30
N ASP A 70 6.75 -6.99 8.89
CA ASP A 70 5.63 -7.93 8.75
C ASP A 70 4.60 -7.87 9.89
N SER A 71 4.73 -6.92 10.82
CA SER A 71 3.76 -6.79 11.91
C SER A 71 2.44 -6.20 11.44
N GLU A 72 1.39 -6.37 12.26
CA GLU A 72 0.08 -5.77 11.98
C GLU A 72 0.20 -4.25 11.85
N GLU A 73 1.00 -3.58 12.68
CA GLU A 73 1.20 -2.13 12.58
C GLU A 73 1.78 -1.69 11.23
N SER A 74 2.69 -2.47 10.64
CA SER A 74 3.24 -2.19 9.31
C SER A 74 2.20 -2.44 8.20
N ILE A 75 1.39 -3.48 8.35
CA ILE A 75 0.27 -3.78 7.43
C ILE A 75 -0.76 -2.64 7.48
N PHE A 76 -1.24 -2.27 8.66
CA PHE A 76 -2.24 -1.22 8.84
C PHE A 76 -1.70 0.17 8.50
N SER A 77 -0.40 0.43 8.68
CA SER A 77 0.24 1.63 8.16
C SER A 77 0.22 1.67 6.62
N SER A 78 0.38 0.52 5.95
CA SER A 78 0.25 0.42 4.49
C SER A 78 -1.19 0.68 4.05
N LEU A 79 -2.17 0.10 4.75
CA LEU A 79 -3.59 0.30 4.45
C LEU A 79 -4.00 1.76 4.65
N SER A 80 -3.55 2.41 5.73
CA SER A 80 -3.76 3.84 5.99
C SER A 80 -3.27 4.71 4.82
N PHE A 81 -2.07 4.42 4.32
CA PHE A 81 -1.50 5.08 3.13
C PHE A 81 -2.34 4.88 1.86
N LEU A 82 -2.90 3.69 1.66
CA LEU A 82 -3.74 3.36 0.49
C LEU A 82 -5.17 3.90 0.59
N THR A 83 -5.55 4.45 1.75
CA THR A 83 -6.87 5.07 2.00
C THR A 83 -6.83 6.60 1.99
N LEU A 84 -5.71 7.23 1.59
CA LEU A 84 -5.63 8.69 1.50
C LEU A 84 -6.65 9.25 0.51
N GLN A 85 -7.35 10.30 0.93
CA GLN A 85 -8.35 11.03 0.15
C GLN A 85 -7.96 12.51 0.01
N GLU A 86 -8.66 13.25 -0.86
CA GLU A 86 -8.45 14.69 -1.00
C GLU A 86 -8.59 15.40 0.37
N GLY A 87 -7.57 16.17 0.74
CA GLY A 87 -7.49 16.86 2.03
C GLY A 87 -6.73 16.10 3.13
N ASP A 88 -6.44 14.80 2.97
CA ASP A 88 -5.55 14.08 3.90
C ASP A 88 -4.06 14.41 3.65
N THR A 89 -3.72 14.79 2.41
CA THR A 89 -2.37 15.20 2.00
C THR A 89 -2.42 16.25 0.88
N ASP A 90 -1.26 16.69 0.41
CA ASP A 90 -1.13 17.67 -0.68
C ASP A 90 -1.75 17.13 -1.98
N ASN A 91 -2.47 17.98 -2.71
CA ASN A 91 -3.20 17.58 -3.92
C ASN A 91 -2.28 17.02 -5.01
N GLU A 92 -1.03 17.48 -5.07
CA GLU A 92 0.01 17.00 -5.98
C GLU A 92 0.28 15.49 -5.83
N TYR A 93 -0.05 14.91 -4.68
CA TYR A 93 0.05 13.47 -4.45
C TYR A 93 -0.84 12.66 -5.42
N PHE A 94 -2.07 13.14 -5.65
CA PHE A 94 -3.06 12.46 -6.48
C PHE A 94 -2.85 12.66 -7.99
N GLU A 95 -1.96 13.56 -8.40
CA GLU A 95 -1.65 13.80 -9.83
C GLU A 95 -1.06 12.56 -10.54
N LYS A 96 -0.48 11.64 -9.78
CA LYS A 96 0.10 10.39 -10.29
C LYS A 96 -0.90 9.24 -10.38
N TYR A 97 -2.10 9.42 -9.84
CA TYR A 97 -3.09 8.36 -9.80
C TYR A 97 -3.63 8.06 -11.20
N ILE A 98 -3.75 6.78 -11.51
CA ILE A 98 -4.54 6.37 -12.68
C ILE A 98 -6.05 6.55 -12.37
N PRO A 99 -6.93 6.61 -13.38
CA PRO A 99 -8.37 6.83 -13.17
C PRO A 99 -9.00 5.91 -12.12
N ARG A 100 -8.61 4.62 -12.09
CA ARG A 100 -9.10 3.67 -11.10
C ARG A 100 -8.71 4.01 -9.66
N GLN A 101 -7.51 4.54 -9.45
CA GLN A 101 -7.02 4.91 -8.12
C GLN A 101 -7.71 6.18 -7.62
N LEU A 102 -8.02 7.12 -8.54
CA LEU A 102 -8.87 8.27 -8.23
C LEU A 102 -10.28 7.83 -7.86
N GLU A 103 -10.91 6.95 -8.67
CA GLU A 103 -12.22 6.36 -8.37
C GLU A 103 -12.23 5.67 -7.00
N TRP A 104 -11.18 4.90 -6.68
CA TRP A 104 -11.00 4.29 -5.36
C TRP A 104 -10.99 5.34 -4.25
N SER A 105 -10.16 6.38 -4.35
CA SER A 105 -10.04 7.41 -3.30
C SER A 105 -11.35 8.14 -2.98
N CYS A 106 -12.29 8.18 -3.93
CA CYS A 106 -13.62 8.79 -3.77
C CYS A 106 -14.74 7.77 -3.47
N SER A 107 -14.41 6.50 -3.22
CA SER A 107 -15.40 5.42 -3.07
C SER A 107 -15.75 5.12 -1.62
N ASP A 108 -16.98 4.63 -1.39
CA ASP A 108 -17.44 4.10 -0.10
C ASP A 108 -16.56 2.93 0.39
N ARG A 109 -15.93 2.19 -0.55
CA ARG A 109 -15.02 1.08 -0.21
C ARG A 109 -13.72 1.57 0.42
N CYS A 110 -13.21 2.72 -0.03
CA CYS A 110 -12.06 3.37 0.59
C CYS A 110 -12.42 3.83 2.02
N GLU A 111 -13.62 4.38 2.23
CA GLU A 111 -14.09 4.75 3.57
C GLU A 111 -14.26 3.54 4.50
N GLU A 112 -14.77 2.41 3.98
CA GLU A 112 -14.88 1.17 4.75
C GLU A 112 -13.50 0.66 5.19
N LEU A 113 -12.50 0.66 4.31
CA LEU A 113 -11.13 0.27 4.68
C LEU A 113 -10.54 1.25 5.72
N ARG A 114 -10.80 2.56 5.56
CA ARG A 114 -10.37 3.58 6.52
C ARG A 114 -10.98 3.34 7.90
N PHE A 115 -12.23 2.88 7.97
CA PHE A 115 -12.86 2.50 9.23
C PHE A 115 -12.20 1.28 9.88
N ILE A 116 -11.85 0.25 9.09
CA ILE A 116 -11.11 -0.93 9.57
C ILE A 116 -9.73 -0.52 10.13
N VAL A 117 -9.03 0.39 9.45
CA VAL A 117 -7.75 0.96 9.94
C VAL A 117 -7.97 1.72 11.25
N PHE A 118 -9.00 2.56 11.31
CA PHE A 118 -9.34 3.31 12.52
C PHE A 118 -9.65 2.38 13.71
N GLU A 119 -10.40 1.30 13.50
CA GLU A 119 -10.68 0.32 14.55
C GLU A 119 -9.37 -0.28 15.08
N PHE A 120 -8.46 -0.73 14.20
CA PHE A 120 -7.16 -1.25 14.62
C PHE A 120 -6.37 -0.25 15.48
N GLU A 121 -6.31 1.01 15.07
CA GLU A 121 -5.60 2.07 15.80
C GLU A 121 -6.21 2.38 17.18
N ASN A 122 -7.49 2.02 17.41
CA ASN A 122 -8.24 2.37 18.63
C ASN A 122 -8.68 1.16 19.47
N VAL A 123 -8.30 -0.07 19.10
CA VAL A 123 -8.63 -1.29 19.86
C VAL A 123 -7.86 -1.39 21.19
N GLU A 124 -6.81 -0.58 21.40
CA GLU A 124 -5.99 -0.57 22.62
C GLU A 124 -5.85 0.84 23.27
N ALA A 125 -6.86 1.71 23.14
CA ALA A 125 -6.93 3.02 23.81
C ALA A 125 -7.69 3.00 25.15
#